data_AF-A0AAT9M293-F1
#
_entry.id   AF-A0AAT9M293-F1
#
_cell.length_a   1.000
_cell.length_b   1.000
_cell.length_c   1.000
_cell.angle_alpha   90.00
_cell.angle_beta   90.00
_cell.angle_gamma   90.00
#
_symmetry.space_group_name_H-M   'P 1'
#
loop_
_entity.id
_entity.type
_entity.pdbx_description
1 polymer ?
#
loop_
_entity_poly.entity_id
_entity_poly.type
_entity_poly.pdbx_seq_one_letter_code
_entity_poly.pdbx_strand_id
1 'polypeptide(L)'
;MARRTFTADQVTEMLERWHRGDSTTDVAAAVGVDRKTVKKYADCAVAAGIRPGGPPLTPTDWTALIARRHPVIAEPRLRRTTWRELDDNRELIARLRADGVPQERIWRRLRAEQGVVSSLATLKRWVAANLVEADAVR
;
A
#
# COMPACT_ATOMS: atom_id res chain seq x y z
N MET A 1 -18.55 -4.09 8.84
CA MET A 1 -17.53 -4.55 7.87
C MET A 1 -16.31 -3.65 7.98
N ALA A 2 -15.23 -4.12 8.61
CA ALA A 2 -13.96 -3.39 8.62
C ALA A 2 -13.44 -3.28 7.18
N ARG A 3 -12.95 -2.11 6.76
CA ARG A 3 -12.34 -1.95 5.43
C ARG A 3 -11.03 -2.75 5.39
N ARG A 4 -11.06 -3.96 4.83
CA ARG A 4 -9.84 -4.75 4.54
C ARG A 4 -8.99 -3.96 3.54
N THR A 5 -7.72 -3.76 3.89
CA THR A 5 -6.74 -3.14 2.99
C THR A 5 -6.08 -4.25 2.19
N PHE A 6 -5.97 -4.06 0.88
CA PHE A 6 -5.32 -5.00 -0.04
C PHE A 6 -3.98 -4.41 -0.49
N THR A 7 -2.96 -5.26 -0.57
CA THR A 7 -1.65 -4.90 -1.11
C THR A 7 -1.65 -4.98 -2.64
N ALA A 8 -0.67 -4.36 -3.30
CA ALA A 8 -0.49 -4.48 -4.74
C ALA A 8 -0.33 -5.96 -5.14
N ASP A 9 0.51 -6.71 -4.42
CA ASP A 9 0.75 -8.14 -4.69
C ASP A 9 -0.52 -8.99 -4.63
N GLN A 10 -1.37 -8.77 -3.62
CA GLN A 10 -2.65 -9.48 -3.52
C GLN A 10 -3.56 -9.19 -4.71
N VAL A 11 -3.59 -7.94 -5.18
CA VAL A 11 -4.39 -7.58 -6.36
C VAL A 11 -3.79 -8.14 -7.63
N THR A 12 -2.45 -8.15 -7.76
CA THR A 12 -1.75 -8.80 -8.87
C THR A 12 -2.08 -10.30 -8.94
N GLU A 13 -2.01 -11.02 -7.80
CA GLU A 13 -2.34 -12.45 -7.77
C GLU A 13 -3.79 -12.71 -8.22
N MET A 14 -4.76 -11.90 -7.76
CA MET A 14 -6.15 -12.01 -8.20
C MET A 14 -6.29 -11.83 -9.71
N LEU A 15 -5.62 -10.81 -10.27
CA LEU A 15 -5.69 -10.47 -11.69
C LEU A 15 -4.99 -11.50 -12.57
N GLU A 16 -3.85 -12.04 -12.15
CA GLU A 16 -3.12 -13.08 -12.89
C GLU A 16 -3.92 -14.38 -13.00
N ARG A 17 -4.54 -14.83 -11.91
CA ARG A 17 -5.41 -16.02 -11.91
C ARG A 17 -6.63 -15.81 -12.81
N TRP A 18 -7.32 -14.67 -12.64
CA TRP A 18 -8.45 -14.31 -13.50
C TRP A 18 -8.04 -14.22 -14.98
N HIS A 19 -6.87 -13.64 -15.28
CA HIS A 19 -6.38 -13.52 -16.65
C HIS A 19 -6.05 -14.88 -17.29
N ARG A 20 -5.59 -15.87 -16.50
CA ARG A 20 -5.39 -17.26 -16.95
C ARG A 20 -6.70 -18.02 -17.20
N GLY A 21 -7.85 -17.44 -16.85
CA GLY A 21 -9.17 -18.01 -17.12
C GLY A 21 -9.91 -18.54 -15.88
N ASP A 22 -9.31 -18.42 -14.68
CA ASP A 22 -9.99 -18.83 -13.45
C ASP A 22 -11.25 -17.98 -13.22
N SER A 23 -12.33 -18.61 -12.76
CA SER A 23 -13.56 -17.87 -12.45
C SER A 23 -13.35 -16.95 -11.25
N THR A 24 -14.12 -15.85 -11.16
CA THR A 24 -14.01 -14.95 -9.99
C THR A 24 -14.27 -15.66 -8.65
N THR A 25 -15.00 -16.78 -8.67
CA THR A 25 -15.27 -17.59 -7.48
C THR A 25 -14.04 -18.42 -7.09
N ASP A 26 -13.38 -19.05 -8.06
CA ASP A 26 -12.19 -19.87 -7.82
C ASP A 26 -11.02 -19.00 -7.35
N VAL A 27 -10.84 -17.82 -7.96
CA VAL A 27 -9.86 -16.83 -7.52
C VAL A 27 -10.15 -16.37 -6.09
N ALA A 28 -11.42 -16.11 -5.77
CA ALA A 28 -11.80 -15.66 -4.43
C ALA A 28 -11.51 -16.73 -3.36
N ALA A 29 -11.78 -18.00 -3.67
CA ALA A 29 -11.46 -19.13 -2.81
C ALA A 29 -9.95 -19.29 -2.64
N ALA A 30 -9.17 -19.21 -3.72
CA ALA A 30 -7.71 -19.37 -3.68
C ALA A 30 -7.00 -18.25 -2.91
N VAL A 31 -7.44 -17.00 -3.08
CA VAL A 31 -6.81 -15.82 -2.44
C VAL A 31 -7.41 -15.52 -1.05
N GLY A 32 -8.52 -16.17 -0.69
CA GLY A 32 -9.20 -15.96 0.60
C GLY A 32 -9.83 -14.57 0.71
N VAL A 33 -10.53 -14.12 -0.35
CA VAL A 33 -11.20 -12.82 -0.42
C VAL A 33 -12.65 -12.95 -0.88
N ASP A 34 -13.44 -11.87 -0.74
CA ASP A 34 -14.81 -11.86 -1.25
C ASP A 34 -14.83 -11.80 -2.79
N ARG A 35 -15.68 -12.60 -3.43
CA ARG A 35 -15.91 -12.63 -4.89
C ARG A 35 -16.09 -11.24 -5.51
N LYS A 36 -16.80 -10.33 -4.84
CA LYS A 36 -17.03 -8.96 -5.32
C LYS A 36 -15.74 -8.14 -5.35
N THR A 37 -14.78 -8.46 -4.50
CA THR A 37 -13.44 -7.85 -4.52
C THR A 37 -12.71 -8.25 -5.79
N VAL A 38 -12.67 -9.54 -6.11
CA VAL A 38 -12.06 -10.04 -7.35
C VAL A 38 -12.75 -9.42 -8.56
N LYS A 39 -14.09 -9.45 -8.59
CA LYS A 39 -14.87 -8.86 -9.68
C LYS A 39 -14.57 -7.38 -9.88
N LYS A 40 -14.45 -6.60 -8.80
CA LYS A 40 -14.12 -5.17 -8.88
C LYS A 40 -12.80 -4.92 -9.60
N TYR A 41 -11.75 -5.67 -9.28
CA TYR A 41 -10.44 -5.50 -9.92
C TYR A 41 -10.44 -6.05 -11.35
N ALA A 42 -11.09 -7.19 -11.59
CA ALA A 42 -11.28 -7.74 -12.93
C ALA A 42 -12.01 -6.76 -13.86
N ASP A 43 -13.10 -6.14 -13.40
CA ASP A 43 -13.84 -5.12 -14.16
C ASP A 43 -12.94 -3.90 -14.48
N CYS A 44 -12.01 -3.53 -13.58
CA CYS A 44 -11.01 -2.48 -13.85
C CYS A 44 -10.00 -2.88 -14.93
N ALA A 45 -9.55 -4.14 -14.94
CA ALA A 45 -8.69 -4.67 -15.99
C ALA A 45 -9.44 -4.74 -17.34
N VAL A 46 -10.71 -5.15 -17.33
CA VAL A 46 -11.60 -5.12 -18.50
C VAL A 46 -11.75 -3.72 -19.07
N ALA A 47 -11.95 -2.70 -18.22
CA ALA A 47 -12.00 -1.30 -18.63
C ALA A 47 -10.67 -0.77 -19.19
N ALA A 48 -9.54 -1.46 -18.91
CA ALA A 48 -8.24 -1.17 -19.51
C ALA A 48 -7.97 -1.98 -20.80
N GLY A 49 -8.96 -2.73 -21.30
CA GLY A 49 -8.85 -3.52 -22.53
C GLY A 49 -8.30 -4.94 -22.32
N ILE A 50 -7.98 -5.32 -21.08
CA ILE A 50 -7.45 -6.65 -20.77
C ILE A 50 -8.62 -7.64 -20.70
N ARG A 51 -8.42 -8.84 -21.24
CA ARG A 51 -9.42 -9.91 -21.25
C ARG A 51 -8.77 -11.22 -20.81
N PRO A 52 -9.52 -12.14 -20.18
CA PRO A 52 -9.01 -13.48 -19.88
C PRO A 52 -8.54 -14.18 -21.17
N GLY A 53 -7.45 -14.94 -21.07
CA GLY A 53 -6.84 -15.64 -22.21
C GLY A 53 -6.12 -14.75 -23.22
N GLY A 54 -5.91 -13.46 -22.90
CA GLY A 54 -5.09 -12.56 -23.71
C GLY A 54 -3.58 -12.87 -23.62
N PRO A 55 -2.73 -12.09 -24.31
CA PRO A 55 -1.29 -12.21 -24.18
C PRO A 55 -0.84 -12.11 -22.72
N PRO A 56 0.15 -12.91 -22.28
CA PRO A 56 0.60 -12.89 -20.90
C PRO A 56 1.13 -11.48 -20.53
N LEU A 57 0.66 -10.98 -19.40
CA LEU A 57 1.12 -9.73 -18.79
C LEU A 57 2.16 -10.05 -17.73
N THR A 58 3.22 -9.25 -17.64
CA THR A 58 4.24 -9.40 -16.60
C THR A 58 3.73 -8.84 -15.26
N PRO A 59 4.34 -9.23 -14.12
CA PRO A 59 4.02 -8.63 -12.82
C PRO A 59 4.20 -7.09 -12.82
N THR A 60 5.14 -6.58 -13.59
CA THR A 60 5.37 -5.13 -13.77
C THR A 60 4.21 -4.46 -14.49
N ASP A 61 3.63 -5.10 -15.52
CA ASP A 61 2.47 -4.58 -16.24
C ASP A 61 1.24 -4.48 -15.33
N TRP A 62 1.03 -5.48 -14.48
CA TRP A 62 -0.03 -5.47 -13.48
C TRP A 62 0.17 -4.37 -12.45
N THR A 63 1.40 -4.20 -11.96
CA THR A 63 1.73 -3.14 -11.00
C THR A 63 1.49 -1.75 -11.63
N ALA A 64 1.88 -1.55 -12.89
CA ALA A 64 1.65 -0.29 -13.60
C ALA A 64 0.15 -0.02 -13.84
N LEU A 65 -0.63 -1.05 -14.14
CA LEU A 65 -2.09 -0.95 -14.25
C LEU A 65 -2.73 -0.56 -12.91
N ILE A 66 -2.32 -1.23 -11.82
CA ILE A 66 -2.81 -0.95 -10.47
C ILE A 66 -2.43 0.46 -10.05
N ALA A 67 -1.20 0.92 -10.30
CA ALA A 67 -0.78 2.29 -10.02
C ALA A 67 -1.61 3.33 -10.76
N ARG A 68 -1.91 3.10 -12.04
CA ARG A 68 -2.73 4.00 -12.85
C ARG A 68 -4.21 4.03 -12.43
N ARG A 69 -4.81 2.88 -12.13
CA ARG A 69 -6.26 2.76 -11.86
C ARG A 69 -6.62 2.87 -10.39
N HIS A 70 -5.71 2.46 -9.52
CA HIS A 70 -5.85 2.44 -8.08
C HIS A 70 -4.55 2.92 -7.41
N PRO A 71 -4.19 4.20 -7.57
CA PRO A 71 -2.93 4.74 -7.04
C PRO A 71 -2.81 4.53 -5.53
N VAL A 72 -3.93 4.57 -4.81
CA VAL A 72 -4.06 4.33 -3.37
C VAL A 72 -3.73 2.87 -2.95
N ILE A 73 -3.73 1.93 -3.89
CA ILE A 73 -3.36 0.52 -3.66
C ILE A 73 -1.89 0.29 -3.98
N ALA A 74 -1.41 0.83 -5.11
CA ALA A 74 0.00 0.76 -5.50
C ALA A 74 0.90 1.54 -4.53
N GLU A 75 0.41 2.65 -4.01
CA GLU A 75 1.07 3.46 -2.99
C GLU A 75 0.21 3.48 -1.73
N PRO A 76 0.44 2.57 -0.77
CA PRO A 76 -0.20 2.61 0.53
C PRO A 76 -0.05 3.96 1.25
N ARG A 77 0.97 4.75 0.88
CA ARG A 77 1.23 6.12 1.35
C ARG A 77 0.10 7.10 0.97
N LEU A 78 -0.47 6.95 -0.23
CA LEU A 78 -1.59 7.77 -0.70
C LEU A 78 -2.91 7.49 0.04
N ARG A 79 -3.01 6.40 0.84
CA ARG A 79 -4.19 6.12 1.68
C ARG A 79 -4.40 7.13 2.80
N ARG A 80 -3.38 7.92 3.15
CA ARG A 80 -3.35 8.60 4.45
C ARG A 80 -3.01 10.08 4.30
N THR A 81 -3.96 10.81 3.72
CA THR A 81 -4.03 12.28 3.70
C THR A 81 -3.90 12.93 5.08
N THR A 82 -4.00 12.17 6.18
CA THR A 82 -4.03 12.65 7.56
C THR A 82 -2.65 13.03 8.11
N TRP A 83 -1.55 12.79 7.40
CA TRP A 83 -0.20 12.91 7.96
C TRP A 83 0.74 13.82 7.17
N ARG A 84 0.19 14.82 6.44
CA ARG A 84 0.98 15.75 5.63
C ARG A 84 2.16 16.34 6.40
N GLU A 85 1.95 16.78 7.64
CA GLU A 85 3.02 17.32 8.49
C GLU A 85 4.15 16.32 8.81
N LEU A 86 3.88 15.01 8.81
CA LEU A 86 4.90 13.98 8.97
C LEU A 86 5.58 13.66 7.65
N ASP A 87 4.85 13.73 6.54
CA ASP A 87 5.41 13.61 5.19
C ASP A 87 6.38 14.76 4.88
N ASP A 88 6.02 15.99 5.25
CA ASP A 88 6.86 17.18 5.11
C ASP A 88 8.18 17.05 5.91
N ASN A 89 8.18 16.24 6.96
CA ASN A 89 9.32 15.96 7.82
C ASN A 89 9.97 14.58 7.55
N ARG A 90 9.61 13.92 6.44
CA ARG A 90 10.00 12.52 6.18
C ARG A 90 11.49 12.28 6.22
N GLU A 91 12.28 13.14 5.58
CA GLU A 91 13.74 12.99 5.49
C GLU A 91 14.39 13.11 6.86
N LEU A 92 13.95 14.07 7.67
CA LEU A 92 14.40 14.24 9.05
C LEU A 92 14.06 13.02 9.90
N ILE A 93 12.82 12.51 9.79
CA ILE A 93 12.39 11.31 10.52
C ILE A 93 13.23 10.11 10.11
N ALA A 94 13.45 9.90 8.80
CA ALA A 94 14.25 8.79 8.28
C ALA A 94 15.70 8.85 8.76
N ARG A 95 16.33 10.03 8.68
CA ARG A 95 17.69 10.25 9.18
C ARG A 95 17.81 9.94 10.66
N LEU A 96 16.93 10.49 11.50
CA LEU A 96 16.96 10.24 12.94
C LEU A 96 16.72 8.77 13.28
N ARG A 97 15.91 8.04 12.50
CA ARG A 97 15.75 6.59 12.66
C ARG A 97 17.02 5.83 12.31
N ALA A 98 17.69 6.20 11.22
CA ALA A 98 18.98 5.62 10.83
C ALA A 98 20.07 5.87 11.88
N ASP A 99 20.05 7.05 12.52
CA ASP A 99 20.93 7.42 13.63
C ASP A 99 20.55 6.71 14.96
N GLY A 100 19.59 5.77 14.94
CA GLY A 100 19.18 4.99 16.11
C GLY A 100 18.33 5.76 17.13
N VAL A 101 17.86 6.96 16.80
CA VAL A 101 17.09 7.79 17.73
C VAL A 101 15.73 7.15 18.02
N PRO A 102 15.34 7.02 19.32
CA PRO A 102 14.02 6.51 19.69
C PRO A 102 12.89 7.38 19.15
N GLN A 103 11.80 6.75 18.68
CA GLN A 103 10.65 7.44 18.07
C GLN A 103 10.02 8.49 19.02
N GLU A 104 10.11 8.30 20.33
CA GLU A 104 9.68 9.30 21.34
C GLU A 104 10.51 10.58 21.31
N ARG A 105 11.83 10.47 21.14
CA ARG A 105 12.72 11.64 20.99
C ARG A 105 12.47 12.35 19.67
N ILE A 106 12.30 11.59 18.59
CA ILE A 106 11.93 12.14 17.27
C ILE A 106 10.62 12.93 17.40
N TRP A 107 9.59 12.36 18.03
CA TRP A 107 8.30 13.03 18.22
C TRP A 107 8.40 14.34 19.02
N ARG A 108 9.13 14.33 20.15
CA ARG A 108 9.35 15.55 20.96
C ARG A 108 10.05 16.63 20.15
N ARG A 109 11.04 16.24 19.36
CA ARG A 109 11.78 17.15 18.48
C ARG A 109 10.89 17.75 17.40
N LEU A 110 10.10 16.93 16.70
CA LEU A 110 9.13 17.40 15.69
C LEU A 110 8.11 18.37 16.28
N ARG A 111 7.64 18.10 17.51
CA ARG A 111 6.74 19.01 18.24
C ARG A 111 7.38 20.36 18.54
N ALA A 112 8.62 20.34 19.04
CA ALA A 112 9.31 21.54 19.49
C ALA A 112 9.87 22.39 18.34
N GLU A 113 10.45 21.74 17.32
CA GLU A 113 11.18 22.41 16.24
C GLU A 113 10.32 22.61 14.98
N GLN A 114 9.36 21.73 14.72
CA GLN A 114 8.62 21.67 13.45
C GLN A 114 7.12 21.91 13.63
N GLY A 115 6.66 22.17 14.87
CA GLY A 115 5.25 22.49 15.15
C GLY A 115 4.27 21.35 14.90
N VAL A 116 4.74 20.09 14.75
CA VAL A 116 3.88 18.94 14.42
C VAL A 116 2.82 18.73 15.51
N VAL A 117 1.54 18.72 15.13
CA VAL A 117 0.41 18.59 16.07
C VAL A 117 -0.03 17.14 16.30
N SER A 118 0.47 16.19 15.50
CA SER A 118 0.20 14.77 15.65
C SER A 118 0.69 14.17 16.97
N SER A 119 0.01 13.11 17.39
CA SER A 119 0.40 12.31 18.56
C SER A 119 1.57 11.36 18.26
N LEU A 120 2.27 10.91 19.31
CA LEU A 120 3.32 9.90 19.19
C LEU A 120 2.81 8.61 18.53
N ALA A 121 1.58 8.17 18.84
CA ALA A 121 0.98 7.00 18.22
C ALA A 121 0.79 7.18 16.70
N THR A 122 0.53 8.42 16.27
CA THR A 122 0.43 8.76 14.85
C THR A 122 1.79 8.72 14.17
N LEU A 123 2.85 9.24 14.80
CA LEU A 123 4.22 9.06 14.33
C LEU A 123 4.61 7.56 14.25
N LYS A 124 4.37 6.78 15.30
CA LYS A 124 4.67 5.33 15.32
C LYS A 124 4.00 4.60 14.16
N ARG A 125 2.71 4.90 13.91
CA ARG A 125 1.96 4.36 12.75
C ARG A 125 2.52 4.85 11.42
N TRP A 126 2.92 6.11 11.33
CA TRP A 126 3.52 6.67 10.12
C TRP A 126 4.87 6.01 9.81
N VAL A 127 5.74 5.84 10.81
CA VAL A 127 7.05 5.18 10.65
C VAL A 127 6.87 3.73 10.19
N ALA A 128 5.99 2.97 10.84
CA ALA A 128 5.69 1.60 10.45
C ALA A 128 5.12 1.47 9.03
N ALA A 129 4.41 2.49 8.54
CA ALA A 129 3.85 2.49 7.19
C ALA A 129 4.82 2.99 6.11
N ASN A 130 5.82 3.81 6.48
CA ASN A 130 6.63 4.56 5.52
C ASN A 130 8.12 4.19 5.50
N LEU A 131 8.65 3.64 6.59
CA LEU A 131 10.08 3.38 6.81
C LEU A 131 10.38 1.90 7.11
N VAL A 132 9.60 0.99 6.52
CA VAL A 132 9.57 -0.47 6.77
C VAL A 132 10.95 -1.17 6.74
N GLU A 133 11.98 -0.58 6.13
CA GLU A 133 13.29 -1.20 5.93
C GLU A 133 14.33 -0.96 7.06
N ALA A 134 14.09 -0.08 8.04
CA ALA A 134 15.17 0.34 8.96
C ALA A 134 15.20 -0.38 10.34
N ASP A 135 14.23 -1.24 10.66
CA ASP A 135 14.16 -1.96 11.95
C ASP A 135 14.54 -3.45 11.85
N ALA A 136 14.98 -3.94 10.69
CA ALA A 136 15.32 -5.35 10.48
C ALA A 136 16.75 -5.74 10.92
N VAL A 137 17.52 -4.81 11.51
CA VAL A 137 18.85 -5.12 12.04
C VAL A 137 18.92 -4.68 13.50
N ARG A 138 18.63 -5.62 14.39
CA ARG A 138 19.20 -5.69 15.74
C ARG A 138 19.64 -7.10 16.01
#